data_AF-B0SNF1-F1
#
_entry.id   AF-B0SNF1-F1
#
_cell.length_a   1.000
_cell.length_b   1.000
_cell.length_c   1.000
_cell.angle_alpha   90.00
_cell.angle_beta   90.00
_cell.angle_gamma   90.00
#
_symmetry.space_group_name_H-M   'P 1'
#
loop_
_entity.id
_entity.type
_entity.pdbx_description
1 polymer ?
#
loop_
_entity_poly.entity_id
_entity_poly.type
_entity_poly.pdbx_seq_one_letter_code
_entity_poly.pdbx_strand_id
1 'polypeptide(L)'
;MIRFTHHQILGLAFILIQLGCKLSPAKQLDRLLEEGTMFQSAIFCEKNKSQLLERQSECDEVTKKVKEEIDSIVNRRLELGITPVIIEKKKGEEIEEFLKVHTQMGIRYWEIWKSNVILE
;
A
#
# COMPACT_ATOMS: atom_id res chain seq x y z
N MET A 1 -1.00 -53.32 15.05
CA MET A 1 -0.59 -52.43 16.16
C MET A 1 0.43 -51.43 15.60
N ILE A 2 -0.02 -50.25 15.19
CA ILE A 2 0.83 -49.26 14.50
C ILE A 2 1.57 -48.43 15.56
N ARG A 3 2.89 -48.64 15.71
CA ARG A 3 3.74 -47.81 16.57
C ARG A 3 4.06 -46.50 15.84
N PHE A 4 3.29 -45.46 16.13
CA PHE A 4 3.67 -44.09 15.76
C PHE A 4 4.80 -43.63 16.68
N THR A 5 5.98 -43.39 16.10
CA THR A 5 7.12 -42.83 16.81
C THR A 5 6.86 -41.36 17.14
N HIS A 6 7.24 -40.90 18.35
CA HIS A 6 7.00 -39.52 18.82
C HIS A 6 7.47 -38.41 17.84
N HIS A 7 8.46 -38.70 16.99
CA HIS A 7 8.94 -37.79 15.95
C HIS A 7 7.90 -37.52 14.84
N GLN A 8 7.06 -38.49 14.49
CA GLN A 8 6.03 -38.35 13.45
C GLN A 8 4.89 -37.42 13.90
N ILE A 9 4.57 -37.43 15.20
CA ILE A 9 3.53 -36.57 15.81
C ILE A 9 4.04 -35.12 15.91
N LEU A 10 5.32 -34.92 16.22
CA LEU A 10 5.93 -33.57 16.27
C LEU A 10 5.98 -32.90 14.88
N GLY A 11 6.26 -33.67 13.82
CA GLY A 11 6.28 -33.15 12.45
C GLY A 11 4.92 -32.69 11.94
N LEU A 12 3.84 -33.42 12.30
CA LEU A 12 2.46 -33.07 11.95
C LEU A 12 1.97 -31.82 12.70
N ALA A 13 2.37 -31.63 13.96
CA ALA A 13 2.07 -30.41 14.72
C ALA A 13 2.74 -29.17 14.12
N PHE A 14 3.96 -29.30 13.58
CA PHE A 14 4.67 -28.19 12.95
C PHE A 14 4.02 -27.73 11.62
N ILE A 15 3.44 -28.66 10.85
CA ILE A 15 2.70 -28.34 9.61
C ILE A 15 1.39 -27.61 9.91
N LEU A 16 0.71 -27.97 11.01
CA LEU A 16 -0.56 -27.32 11.42
C LEU A 16 -0.37 -25.89 11.94
N ILE A 17 0.80 -25.54 12.51
CA ILE A 17 1.08 -24.19 13.01
C ILE A 17 1.43 -23.21 11.87
N GLN A 18 1.89 -23.70 10.72
CA GLN A 18 2.19 -22.87 9.53
C GLN A 18 0.94 -22.44 8.74
N LEU A 19 -0.25 -22.98 9.08
CA LEU A 19 -1.55 -22.48 8.62
C LEU A 19 -1.99 -21.26 9.45
N GLY A 20 -1.06 -20.33 9.68
CA GLY A 20 -1.36 -19.06 10.33
C GLY A 20 -2.51 -18.37 9.62
N CYS A 21 -3.61 -18.12 10.35
CA CYS A 21 -4.76 -17.39 9.85
C CYS A 21 -4.31 -16.02 9.33
N LYS A 22 -4.15 -15.88 8.01
CA LYS A 22 -4.02 -14.56 7.39
C LYS A 22 -5.33 -13.83 7.61
N LEU A 23 -5.28 -12.61 8.14
CA LEU A 23 -6.46 -11.77 8.27
C LEU A 23 -7.14 -11.62 6.89
N SER A 24 -8.47 -11.56 6.86
CA SER A 24 -9.18 -11.27 5.62
C SER A 24 -8.74 -9.89 5.08
N PRO A 25 -8.77 -9.66 3.76
CA PRO A 25 -8.43 -8.36 3.18
C PRO A 25 -9.22 -7.20 3.80
N ALA A 26 -10.51 -7.42 4.13
CA ALA A 26 -11.31 -6.41 4.82
C ALA A 26 -10.74 -6.04 6.19
N LYS A 27 -10.36 -7.03 7.03
CA LYS A 27 -9.75 -6.76 8.34
C LYS A 27 -8.34 -6.17 8.23
N GLN A 28 -7.59 -6.51 7.18
CA GLN A 28 -6.31 -5.86 6.89
C GLN A 28 -6.51 -4.40 6.50
N LEU A 29 -7.54 -4.10 5.70
CA LEU A 29 -7.92 -2.73 5.35
C LEU A 29 -8.32 -1.93 6.58
N ASP A 30 -9.13 -2.49 7.50
CA ASP A 30 -9.50 -1.82 8.75
C ASP A 30 -8.25 -1.38 9.54
N ARG A 31 -7.28 -2.29 9.71
CA ARG A 31 -6.01 -1.95 10.38
C ARG A 31 -5.23 -0.87 9.65
N LEU A 32 -5.16 -0.92 8.32
CA LEU A 32 -4.45 0.08 7.55
C LEU A 32 -5.11 1.47 7.62
N LEU A 33 -6.43 1.51 7.72
CA LEU A 33 -7.18 2.77 7.90
C LEU A 33 -6.99 3.36 9.30
N GLU A 34 -6.80 2.51 10.33
CA GLU A 34 -6.60 2.94 11.72
C GLU A 34 -5.13 3.29 12.03
N GLU A 35 -4.19 2.47 11.57
CA GLU A 35 -2.78 2.49 12.01
C GLU A 35 -1.80 2.84 10.87
N GLY A 36 -2.20 2.65 9.62
CA GLY A 36 -1.34 2.81 8.44
C GLY A 36 -1.34 4.22 7.87
N THR A 37 -0.48 4.45 6.87
CA THR A 37 -0.55 5.69 6.08
C THR A 37 -1.68 5.61 5.06
N MET A 38 -2.19 6.77 4.63
CA MET A 38 -3.19 6.81 3.56
C MET A 38 -2.66 6.17 2.26
N PHE A 39 -1.35 6.30 1.99
CA PHE A 39 -0.69 5.63 0.86
C PHE A 39 -0.74 4.11 0.99
N GLN A 40 -0.40 3.56 2.16
CA GLN A 40 -0.45 2.12 2.40
C GLN A 40 -1.85 1.56 2.20
N SER A 41 -2.87 2.25 2.72
CA SER A 41 -4.27 1.90 2.53
C SER A 41 -4.68 1.92 1.05
N ALA A 42 -4.36 2.98 0.31
CA ALA A 42 -4.70 3.08 -1.10
C ALA A 42 -3.97 2.04 -1.97
N ILE A 43 -2.67 1.80 -1.71
CA ILE A 43 -1.89 0.75 -2.38
C ILE A 43 -2.51 -0.62 -2.12
N PHE A 44 -2.90 -0.90 -0.87
CA PHE A 44 -3.53 -2.16 -0.50
C PHE A 44 -4.88 -2.34 -1.20
N CYS A 45 -5.69 -1.29 -1.26
CA CYS A 45 -6.97 -1.28 -1.96
C CYS A 45 -6.82 -1.69 -3.42
N GLU A 46 -5.92 -1.08 -4.18
CA GLU A 46 -5.76 -1.41 -5.60
C GLU A 46 -5.19 -2.83 -5.79
N LYS A 47 -4.25 -3.27 -4.94
CA LYS A 47 -3.72 -4.64 -4.98
C LYS A 47 -4.76 -5.72 -4.67
N ASN A 48 -5.79 -5.40 -3.88
CA ASN A 48 -6.81 -6.35 -3.41
C ASN A 48 -8.22 -6.01 -3.91
N LYS A 49 -8.33 -5.21 -4.96
CA LYS A 49 -9.59 -4.64 -5.47
C LYS A 49 -10.69 -5.67 -5.69
N SER A 50 -10.35 -6.84 -6.24
CA SER A 50 -11.30 -7.94 -6.48
C SER A 50 -11.87 -8.56 -5.19
N GLN A 51 -11.20 -8.38 -4.05
CA GLN A 51 -11.59 -8.93 -2.74
C GLN A 51 -12.24 -7.87 -1.83
N LEU A 52 -12.27 -6.60 -2.25
CA LEU A 52 -12.73 -5.45 -1.46
C LEU A 52 -13.95 -4.75 -2.09
N LEU A 53 -14.74 -5.46 -2.90
CA LEU A 53 -15.90 -4.90 -3.60
C LEU A 53 -16.92 -4.24 -2.65
N GLU A 54 -17.15 -4.83 -1.48
CA GLU A 54 -18.06 -4.28 -0.46
C GLU A 54 -17.47 -3.08 0.30
N ARG A 55 -16.18 -2.81 0.11
CA ARG A 55 -15.41 -1.74 0.77
C ARG A 55 -14.87 -0.72 -0.22
N GLN A 56 -15.49 -0.65 -1.40
CA GLN A 56 -15.05 0.21 -2.49
C GLN A 56 -15.13 1.69 -2.10
N SER A 57 -16.15 2.09 -1.31
CA SER A 57 -16.30 3.46 -0.82
C SER A 57 -15.09 3.93 -0.02
N GLU A 58 -14.60 3.11 0.90
CA GLU A 58 -13.45 3.42 1.74
C GLU A 58 -12.17 3.48 0.89
N CYS A 59 -12.03 2.56 -0.07
CA CYS A 59 -10.92 2.56 -1.01
C CYS A 59 -10.90 3.79 -1.92
N ASP A 60 -12.06 4.24 -2.40
CA ASP A 60 -12.18 5.44 -3.23
C ASP A 60 -11.87 6.69 -2.42
N GLU A 61 -12.35 6.77 -1.17
CA GLU A 61 -12.08 7.90 -0.29
C GLU A 61 -10.58 8.06 -0.01
N VAL A 62 -9.90 6.98 0.38
CA VAL A 62 -8.47 7.06 0.69
C VAL A 62 -7.63 7.34 -0.56
N THR A 63 -8.00 6.76 -1.71
CA THR A 63 -7.34 7.04 -2.99
C THR A 63 -7.51 8.50 -3.41
N LYS A 64 -8.69 9.07 -3.17
CA LYS A 64 -8.94 10.49 -3.42
C LYS A 64 -8.05 11.38 -2.55
N LYS A 65 -7.91 11.09 -1.26
CA LYS A 65 -7.03 11.85 -0.35
C LYS A 65 -5.57 11.78 -0.78
N VAL A 66 -5.10 10.59 -1.16
CA VAL A 66 -3.74 10.41 -1.70
C VAL A 66 -3.54 11.23 -2.98
N LYS A 67 -4.53 11.23 -3.88
CA LYS A 67 -4.48 12.06 -5.10
C LYS A 67 -4.37 13.55 -4.75
N GLU A 68 -5.18 14.05 -3.83
CA GLU A 68 -5.16 15.46 -3.41
C GLU A 68 -3.81 15.85 -2.82
N GLU A 69 -3.17 14.93 -2.08
CA GLU A 69 -1.82 15.14 -1.54
C GLU A 69 -0.74 15.21 -2.64
N ILE A 70 -0.79 14.30 -3.63
CA ILE A 70 0.12 14.35 -4.79
C ILE A 70 -0.13 15.62 -5.62
N ASP A 71 -1.39 16.00 -5.85
CA ASP A 71 -1.75 17.25 -6.53
C ASP A 71 -1.17 18.45 -5.79
N SER A 72 -1.26 18.49 -4.45
CA SER A 72 -0.67 19.56 -3.64
C SER A 72 0.86 19.64 -3.80
N ILE A 73 1.55 18.50 -3.83
CA ILE A 73 3.01 18.46 -4.01
C ILE A 73 3.39 18.99 -5.39
N VAL A 74 2.72 18.51 -6.43
CA VAL A 74 2.96 18.90 -7.82
C VAL A 74 2.64 20.38 -8.04
N ASN A 75 1.55 20.89 -7.46
CA ASN A 75 1.17 22.29 -7.58
C ASN A 75 2.15 23.22 -6.84
N ARG A 76 2.65 22.82 -5.66
CA ARG A 76 3.67 23.58 -4.95
C ARG A 76 4.93 23.79 -5.79
N ARG A 77 5.29 22.82 -6.63
CA ARG A 77 6.38 22.98 -7.61
C ARG A 77 6.08 24.06 -8.65
N LEU A 78 4.84 24.14 -9.16
CA LEU A 78 4.46 25.18 -10.12
C LEU A 78 4.66 26.58 -9.54
N GLU A 79 4.45 26.74 -8.22
CA GLU A 79 4.67 28.00 -7.50
C GLU A 79 6.16 28.27 -7.24
N LEU A 80 6.96 27.24 -6.97
CA LEU A 80 8.39 27.34 -6.62
C LEU A 80 9.33 27.49 -7.83
N GLY A 81 8.81 27.39 -9.06
CA GLY A 81 9.58 27.55 -10.29
C GLY A 81 10.60 26.42 -10.49
N ILE A 82 11.89 26.72 -10.30
CA ILE A 82 13.03 25.79 -10.53
C ILE A 82 13.44 25.07 -9.23
N THR A 83 12.91 25.48 -8.08
CA THR A 83 13.31 24.88 -6.79
C THR A 83 12.67 23.50 -6.62
N PRO A 84 13.45 22.43 -6.41
CA PRO A 84 12.92 21.09 -6.23
C PRO A 84 12.13 20.99 -4.93
N VAL A 85 11.10 20.14 -4.93
CA VAL A 85 10.37 19.82 -3.70
C VAL A 85 11.12 18.71 -2.97
N ILE A 86 11.58 19.01 -1.76
CA ILE A 86 12.24 18.04 -0.89
C ILE A 86 11.16 17.27 -0.13
N ILE A 87 11.22 15.95 -0.19
CA ILE A 87 10.26 15.05 0.46
C ILE A 87 11.04 13.99 1.22
N GLU A 88 10.56 13.65 2.42
CA GLU A 88 11.11 12.54 3.20
C GLU A 88 11.16 11.27 2.35
N LYS A 89 12.32 10.61 2.32
CA LYS A 89 12.55 9.41 1.50
C LYS A 89 11.44 8.36 1.63
N LYS A 90 11.01 8.02 2.85
CA LYS A 90 9.97 7.02 3.09
C LYS A 90 8.65 7.40 2.40
N LYS A 91 8.25 8.67 2.51
CA LYS A 91 7.04 9.18 1.87
C LYS A 91 7.16 9.16 0.35
N GLY A 92 8.34 9.48 -0.18
CA GLY A 92 8.60 9.38 -1.61
C GLY A 92 8.48 7.95 -2.14
N GLU A 93 9.02 6.97 -1.42
CA GLU A 93 8.88 5.55 -1.75
C GLU A 93 7.41 5.09 -1.73
N GLU A 94 6.61 5.56 -0.76
CA GLU A 94 5.17 5.28 -0.71
C GLU A 94 4.41 5.90 -1.89
N ILE A 95 4.75 7.12 -2.31
CA ILE A 95 4.17 7.76 -3.49
C ILE A 95 4.54 7.01 -4.76
N GLU A 96 5.80 6.60 -4.90
CA GLU A 96 6.23 5.83 -6.06
C GLU A 96 5.51 4.48 -6.16
N GLU A 97 5.35 3.77 -5.05
CA GLU A 97 4.59 2.52 -5.04
C GLU A 97 3.12 2.76 -5.39
N PHE A 98 2.51 3.82 -4.85
CA PHE A 98 1.14 4.21 -5.19
C PHE A 98 0.96 4.45 -6.69
N LEU A 99 1.87 5.20 -7.31
CA LEU A 99 1.81 5.52 -8.74
C LEU A 99 2.06 4.29 -9.63
N LYS A 100 2.89 3.33 -9.18
CA LYS A 100 3.11 2.05 -9.89
C LYS A 100 1.85 1.20 -9.93
N VAL A 101 1.11 1.10 -8.81
CA VAL A 101 -0.06 0.22 -8.72
C VAL A 101 -1.31 0.84 -9.31
N HIS A 102 -1.46 2.17 -9.25
CA HIS A 102 -2.57 2.88 -9.88
C HIS A 102 -2.19 3.38 -11.27
N THR A 103 -2.34 2.53 -12.29
CA THR A 103 -1.89 2.81 -13.67
C THR A 103 -2.29 4.19 -14.21
N GLN A 104 -3.54 4.60 -14.01
CA GLN A 104 -4.01 5.92 -14.49
C GLN A 104 -3.31 7.09 -13.79
N MET A 105 -3.04 6.94 -12.48
CA MET A 105 -2.31 7.93 -11.70
C MET A 105 -0.82 7.94 -12.10
N GLY A 106 -0.22 6.77 -12.29
CA GLY A 106 1.12 6.63 -12.82
C GLY A 106 1.30 7.37 -14.14
N ILE A 107 0.42 7.14 -15.11
CA ILE A 107 0.45 7.84 -16.41
C ILE A 107 0.39 9.36 -16.23
N ARG A 108 -0.43 9.84 -15.29
CA ARG A 108 -0.64 11.29 -15.08
C ARG A 108 0.53 11.96 -14.36
N TYR A 109 1.11 11.32 -13.34
CA TYR A 109 2.00 12.00 -12.41
C TYR A 109 3.46 11.54 -12.48
N TRP A 110 3.76 10.34 -13.01
CA TRP A 110 5.09 9.73 -12.88
C TRP A 110 6.24 10.57 -13.45
N GLU A 111 6.04 11.13 -14.65
CA GLU A 111 7.07 11.95 -15.30
C GLU A 111 7.25 13.30 -14.58
N ILE A 112 6.17 13.86 -14.03
CA ILE A 112 6.24 15.06 -13.19
C ILE A 112 6.95 14.73 -11.87
N TRP A 113 6.65 13.60 -11.24
CA TRP A 113 7.25 13.19 -9.98
C TRP A 113 8.77 13.04 -10.08
N LYS A 114 9.26 12.23 -11.03
CA LYS A 114 10.70 11.97 -11.22
C LYS A 114 11.52 13.20 -11.59
N SER A 115 10.92 14.16 -12.29
CA SER A 115 11.64 15.36 -12.74
C SER A 115 11.74 16.46 -11.69
N ASN A 116 10.96 16.36 -10.59
CA ASN A 116 10.71 17.51 -9.71
C ASN A 116 10.90 17.24 -8.22
N VAL A 117 11.19 16.01 -7.81
CA VAL A 117 11.32 15.62 -6.40
C VAL A 117 12.70 15.08 -6.10
N ILE A 118 13.30 15.54 -5.00
CA ILE A 118 14.52 14.98 -4.42
C ILE A 118 14.13 14.27 -3.12
N LEU A 119 14.56 13.02 -2.98
CA LEU A 119 14.35 12.20 -1.79
C LEU A 119 15.56 12.32 -0.86
N GLU A 120 15.33 12.78 0.37
CA GLU A 120 16.35 12.89 1.43
C GLU A 120 15.95 12.08 2.67
#